data_AF-A0A953B8C5-F1
#
_entry.id   AF-A0A953B8C5-F1
#
_cell.length_a   1.000
_cell.length_b   1.000
_cell.length_c   1.000
_cell.angle_alpha   90.00
_cell.angle_beta   90.00
_cell.angle_gamma   90.00
#
_symmetry.space_group_name_H-M   'P 1'
#
loop_
_entity.id
_entity.type
_entity.pdbx_description
1 polymer ?
#
loop_
_entity_poly.entity_id
_entity_poly.type
_entity_poly.pdbx_seq_one_letter_code
_entity_poly.pdbx_strand_id
1 'polypeptide(L)'
;MNDSLVTIVGSSYFEPISLLLERLDKYDNANSNEVQAGYKINGFASAICILAVVCLESYVMRVRYINNATQNEIDKVPVPVYLKKLYQDFPFEDDLFEIHILRDALVHNHLWEVSYSCDDETAMILQSVNKRSSGDTKYQRYVDTETNLTKKLRLSVSPIKVGKSDAISVLQTMWKILIFLEKKNTRQCYVSHLRAVHKGERRRFGEILGMPETCT
;
A
#
# COMPACT_ATOMS: atom_id res chain seq x y z
N MET A 1 28.51 12.12 27.98
CA MET A 1 27.58 12.27 26.84
C MET A 1 26.94 10.91 26.64
N ASN A 2 25.62 10.83 26.71
CA ASN A 2 24.89 9.61 26.33
C ASN A 2 24.44 9.81 24.88
N ASP A 3 25.16 9.19 23.96
CA ASP A 3 24.75 9.16 22.56
C ASP A 3 23.70 8.06 22.39
N SER A 4 22.61 8.37 21.69
CA SER A 4 21.55 7.43 21.36
C SER A 4 21.26 7.44 19.86
N LEU A 5 21.02 6.26 19.30
CA LEU A 5 20.69 6.06 17.89
C LEU A 5 19.24 5.58 17.76
N VAL A 6 18.49 6.21 16.87
CA VAL A 6 17.10 5.85 16.57
C VAL A 6 17.05 5.34 15.15
N THR A 7 16.66 4.08 14.99
CA THR A 7 16.72 3.38 13.71
C THR A 7 15.34 2.96 13.24
N ILE A 8 15.13 3.04 11.93
CA ILE A 8 13.97 2.45 11.23
C ILE A 8 14.49 1.72 9.99
N VAL A 9 13.73 0.75 9.50
CA VAL A 9 14.09 -0.07 8.34
C VAL A 9 13.46 0.44 7.03
N GLY A 10 12.56 1.44 7.09
CA GLY A 10 11.79 1.96 5.95
C GLY A 10 12.60 2.21 4.68
N SER A 11 13.77 2.84 4.78
CA SER A 11 14.66 3.09 3.64
C SER A 11 15.19 1.83 2.94
N SER A 12 15.23 0.69 3.64
CA SER A 12 15.72 -0.57 3.09
C SER A 12 14.70 -1.28 2.20
N TYR A 13 13.43 -0.87 2.21
CA TYR A 13 12.39 -1.51 1.40
C TYR A 13 12.30 -1.01 -0.05
N PHE A 14 12.87 0.16 -0.37
CA PHE A 14 12.79 0.72 -1.73
C PHE A 14 13.43 -0.17 -2.79
N GLU A 15 14.58 -0.79 -2.48
CA GLU A 15 15.28 -1.70 -3.39
C GLU A 15 14.49 -3.01 -3.63
N PRO A 16 14.04 -3.76 -2.60
CA PRO A 16 13.13 -4.89 -2.78
C PRO A 16 11.86 -4.55 -3.56
N ILE A 17 11.22 -3.40 -3.27
CA ILE A 17 10.03 -2.97 -3.99
C ILE A 17 10.32 -2.74 -5.47
N SER A 18 11.43 -2.08 -5.80
CA SER A 18 11.84 -1.86 -7.20
C SER A 18 12.05 -3.18 -7.94
N LEU A 19 12.71 -4.15 -7.30
CA LEU A 19 12.90 -5.48 -7.88
C LEU A 19 11.56 -6.19 -8.13
N LEU A 20 10.62 -6.10 -7.19
CA LEU A 20 9.27 -6.68 -7.36
C LEU A 20 8.50 -6.00 -8.50
N LEU A 21 8.61 -4.68 -8.66
CA LEU A 21 8.01 -3.95 -9.78
C LEU A 21 8.55 -4.45 -11.13
N GLU A 22 9.86 -4.70 -11.25
CA GLU A 22 10.41 -5.28 -12.47
C GLU A 22 9.87 -6.68 -12.75
N ARG A 23 9.68 -7.49 -11.70
CA ARG A 23 9.07 -8.82 -11.86
C ARG A 23 7.62 -8.70 -12.29
N LEU A 24 6.86 -7.79 -11.70
CA LEU A 24 5.47 -7.53 -12.04
C LEU A 24 5.34 -7.09 -13.51
N ASP A 25 6.18 -6.17 -13.97
CA ASP A 25 6.23 -5.70 -15.37
C ASP A 25 6.48 -6.84 -16.37
N LYS A 26 7.30 -7.84 -16.01
CA LYS A 26 7.57 -8.99 -16.88
C LYS A 26 6.38 -9.93 -17.05
N TYR A 27 5.43 -9.92 -16.12
CA TYR A 27 4.28 -10.83 -16.12
C TYR A 27 2.95 -10.16 -16.49
N ASP A 28 2.97 -8.87 -16.81
CA ASP A 28 1.79 -8.06 -17.16
C ASP A 28 1.05 -8.54 -18.43
N ASN A 29 1.64 -9.49 -19.17
CA ASN A 29 1.05 -10.09 -20.38
C ASN A 29 0.23 -11.37 -20.12
N ALA A 30 0.03 -11.78 -18.85
CA ALA A 30 -0.53 -13.09 -18.52
C ALA A 30 -1.93 -13.04 -17.86
N ASN A 31 -2.93 -13.57 -18.57
CA ASN A 31 -4.13 -14.26 -18.07
C ASN A 31 -4.80 -13.67 -16.80
N SER A 32 -5.18 -12.39 -16.82
CA SER A 32 -6.22 -11.90 -15.92
C SER A 32 -7.59 -12.26 -16.50
N ASN A 33 -8.48 -12.80 -15.67
CA ASN A 33 -9.90 -12.93 -16.01
C ASN A 33 -10.74 -12.11 -15.02
N GLU A 34 -12.06 -12.09 -15.19
CA GLU A 34 -12.95 -11.31 -14.32
C GLU A 34 -12.96 -11.78 -12.86
N VAL A 35 -12.46 -12.99 -12.59
CA VAL A 35 -12.47 -13.62 -11.27
C VAL A 35 -11.19 -13.33 -10.49
N GLN A 36 -10.03 -13.40 -11.13
CA GLN A 36 -8.73 -13.29 -10.47
C GLN A 36 -7.67 -12.66 -11.37
N ALA A 37 -6.70 -12.01 -10.73
CA ALA A 37 -5.45 -11.67 -11.37
C ALA A 37 -4.63 -12.95 -11.63
N GLY A 38 -3.79 -12.94 -12.67
CA GLY A 38 -2.89 -14.05 -12.95
C GLY A 38 -2.00 -14.34 -11.73
N TYR A 39 -1.78 -15.62 -11.41
CA TYR A 39 -1.08 -16.06 -10.18
C TYR A 39 0.20 -15.26 -9.86
N LYS A 40 1.06 -15.03 -10.87
CA LYS A 40 2.31 -14.27 -10.70
C LYS A 40 2.06 -12.78 -10.48
N ILE A 41 1.12 -12.19 -11.23
CA ILE A 41 0.73 -10.78 -11.08
C ILE A 41 0.22 -10.56 -9.66
N ASN A 42 -0.69 -11.41 -9.21
CA ASN A 42 -1.27 -11.34 -7.88
C ASN A 42 -0.19 -11.44 -6.79
N GLY A 43 0.65 -12.47 -6.83
CA GLY A 43 1.71 -12.66 -5.83
C GLY A 43 2.66 -11.47 -5.72
N PHE A 44 3.14 -10.93 -6.85
CA PHE A 44 4.02 -9.75 -6.84
C PHE A 44 3.29 -8.48 -6.40
N ALA A 45 2.06 -8.26 -6.88
CA ALA A 45 1.27 -7.09 -6.51
C ALA A 45 0.95 -7.07 -5.01
N SER A 46 0.49 -8.19 -4.46
CA SER A 46 0.22 -8.33 -3.03
C SER A 46 1.48 -8.10 -2.18
N ALA A 47 2.62 -8.65 -2.58
CA ALA A 47 3.90 -8.43 -1.89
C ALA A 47 4.32 -6.95 -1.90
N ILE A 48 4.16 -6.27 -3.04
CA ILE A 48 4.41 -4.82 -3.16
C ILE A 48 3.49 -4.03 -2.23
N CYS A 49 2.18 -4.31 -2.23
CA CYS A 49 1.22 -3.61 -1.38
C CYS A 49 1.58 -3.74 0.10
N ILE A 50 1.93 -4.95 0.56
CA ILE A 50 2.33 -5.19 1.95
C ILE A 50 3.61 -4.43 2.28
N LEU A 51 4.66 -4.57 1.46
CA LEU A 51 5.94 -3.89 1.72
C LEU A 51 5.81 -2.37 1.68
N ALA A 52 4.96 -1.82 0.82
CA ALA A 52 4.70 -0.39 0.77
C ALA A 52 4.07 0.13 2.07
N VAL A 53 3.05 -0.56 2.59
CA VAL A 53 2.42 -0.16 3.86
C VAL A 53 3.38 -0.33 5.03
N VAL A 54 4.15 -1.42 5.09
CA VAL A 54 5.17 -1.63 6.15
C VAL A 54 6.29 -0.58 6.07
N CYS A 55 6.70 -0.18 4.86
CA CYS A 55 7.66 0.91 4.67
C CYS A 55 7.13 2.22 5.27
N LEU A 56 5.89 2.56 4.96
CA LEU A 56 5.23 3.75 5.48
C LEU A 56 5.11 3.72 7.01
N GLU A 57 4.63 2.62 7.57
CA GLU A 57 4.52 2.42 9.02
C GLU A 57 5.89 2.60 9.71
N SER A 58 6.97 2.12 9.08
CA SER A 58 8.34 2.29 9.59
C SER A 58 8.73 3.77 9.69
N TYR A 59 8.41 4.61 8.69
CA TYR A 59 8.64 6.06 8.77
C TYR A 59 7.72 6.73 9.79
N VAL A 60 6.46 6.32 9.89
CA VAL A 60 5.54 6.88 10.88
C VAL A 60 6.00 6.58 12.31
N MET A 61 6.65 5.45 12.57
CA MET A 61 7.26 5.20 13.88
C MET A 61 8.37 6.20 14.22
N ARG A 62 9.16 6.64 13.24
CA ARG A 62 10.14 7.71 13.43
C ARG A 62 9.48 9.07 13.63
N VAL A 63 8.39 9.36 12.91
CA VAL A 63 7.55 10.55 13.13
C VAL A 63 7.04 10.56 14.58
N ARG A 64 6.50 9.44 15.07
CA ARG A 64 6.04 9.28 16.46
C ARG A 64 7.15 9.57 17.46
N TYR A 65 8.32 8.97 17.26
CA TYR A 65 9.46 9.20 18.14
C TYR A 65 9.85 10.68 18.20
N ILE A 66 10.05 11.34 17.05
CA ILE A 66 10.51 12.74 17.01
C ILE A 66 9.47 13.72 17.59
N ASN A 67 8.18 13.42 17.44
CA ASN A 67 7.12 14.24 18.02
C ASN A 67 6.78 13.85 19.47
N ASN A 68 7.61 13.04 20.12
CA ASN A 68 7.42 12.58 21.50
C ASN A 68 6.03 11.95 21.73
N ALA A 69 5.58 11.12 20.77
CA ALA A 69 4.32 10.41 20.90
C ALA A 69 4.29 9.59 22.19
N THR A 70 3.16 9.65 22.89
CA THR A 70 2.95 8.83 24.09
C THR A 70 2.91 7.35 23.75
N GLN A 71 3.15 6.48 24.73
CA GLN A 71 3.05 5.02 24.53
C GLN A 71 1.65 4.61 24.03
N ASN A 72 0.58 5.27 24.51
CA ASN A 72 -0.77 5.04 24.01
C ASN A 72 -0.93 5.42 22.54
N GLU A 73 -0.29 6.49 22.07
CA GLU A 73 -0.30 6.88 20.66
C GLU A 73 0.47 5.92 19.78
N ILE A 74 1.52 5.29 20.32
CA ILE A 74 2.28 4.25 19.63
C ILE A 74 1.45 2.96 19.52
N ASP A 75 0.86 2.51 20.62
CA ASP A 75 0.28 1.16 20.69
C ASP A 75 -1.17 1.08 20.18
N LYS A 76 -1.95 2.15 20.33
CA LYS A 76 -3.42 2.08 20.16
C LYS A 76 -3.96 2.97 19.07
N VAL A 77 -3.29 4.07 18.75
CA VAL A 77 -3.80 5.03 17.77
C VAL A 77 -3.45 4.54 16.37
N PRO A 78 -4.42 4.32 15.47
CA PRO A 78 -4.12 3.95 14.09
C PRO A 78 -3.29 5.03 13.38
N VAL A 79 -2.43 4.62 12.45
CA VAL A 79 -1.56 5.53 11.69
C VAL A 79 -2.33 6.68 11.00
N PRO A 80 -3.47 6.46 10.31
CA PRO A 80 -4.25 7.56 9.73
C PRO A 80 -4.73 8.59 10.75
N VAL A 81 -5.24 8.11 11.88
CA VAL A 81 -5.75 8.95 12.97
C VAL A 81 -4.61 9.75 13.62
N TYR A 82 -3.47 9.10 13.85
CA TYR A 82 -2.29 9.76 14.41
C TYR A 82 -1.79 10.88 13.52
N LEU A 83 -1.61 10.62 12.21
CA LEU A 83 -1.12 11.64 11.28
C LEU A 83 -2.11 12.79 11.09
N LYS A 84 -3.42 12.51 11.05
CA LYS A 84 -4.44 13.57 10.97
C LYS A 84 -4.48 14.45 12.22
N LYS A 85 -4.32 13.83 13.41
CA LYS A 85 -4.23 14.55 14.69
C LYS A 85 -2.97 15.43 14.75
N LEU A 86 -1.84 14.89 14.29
CA LEU A 86 -0.55 15.59 14.31
C LEU A 86 -0.49 16.72 13.27
N TYR A 87 -1.01 16.48 12.07
CA TYR A 87 -1.00 17.41 10.94
C TYR A 87 -2.43 17.70 10.49
N GLN A 88 -3.00 18.82 10.93
CA GLN A 88 -4.38 19.19 10.59
C GLN A 88 -4.62 19.28 9.08
N ASP A 89 -3.60 19.69 8.33
CA ASP A 89 -3.60 19.79 6.87
C ASP A 89 -3.26 18.47 6.14
N PHE A 90 -3.20 17.34 6.85
CA PHE A 90 -2.98 16.04 6.23
C PHE A 90 -4.14 15.69 5.28
N PRO A 91 -3.89 15.56 3.96
CA PRO A 91 -4.94 15.39 2.96
C PRO A 91 -5.18 13.92 2.59
N PHE A 92 -4.36 13.00 3.08
CA PHE A 92 -4.33 11.59 2.66
C PHE A 92 -4.96 10.65 3.70
N GLU A 93 -5.82 11.16 4.59
CA GLU A 93 -6.42 10.34 5.65
C GLU A 93 -7.19 9.13 5.07
N ASP A 94 -8.10 9.39 4.13
CA ASP A 94 -8.91 8.34 3.50
C ASP A 94 -8.04 7.37 2.68
N ASP A 95 -7.08 7.89 1.90
CA ASP A 95 -6.15 7.07 1.11
C ASP A 95 -5.37 6.12 2.02
N LEU A 96 -4.94 6.64 3.18
CA LEU A 96 -4.20 5.86 4.16
C LEU A 96 -5.07 4.80 4.83
N PHE A 97 -6.34 5.09 5.11
CA PHE A 97 -7.27 4.07 5.58
C PHE A 97 -7.46 2.95 4.55
N GLU A 98 -7.63 3.29 3.28
CA GLU A 98 -7.86 2.33 2.21
C GLU A 98 -6.66 1.40 1.97
N ILE A 99 -5.42 1.91 1.95
CA ILE A 99 -4.24 1.04 1.81
C ILE A 99 -4.04 0.14 3.04
N HIS A 100 -4.39 0.59 4.25
CA HIS A 100 -4.36 -0.27 5.44
C HIS A 100 -5.43 -1.37 5.38
N ILE A 101 -6.63 -1.07 4.87
CA ILE A 101 -7.67 -2.09 4.66
C ILE A 101 -7.20 -3.15 3.66
N LEU A 102 -6.57 -2.73 2.56
CA LEU A 102 -5.99 -3.68 1.60
C LEU A 102 -4.90 -4.55 2.25
N ARG A 103 -3.99 -3.94 3.01
CA ARG A 103 -2.97 -4.66 3.77
C ARG A 103 -3.59 -5.66 4.74
N ASP A 104 -4.62 -5.27 5.48
CA ASP A 104 -5.33 -6.16 6.41
C ASP A 104 -5.97 -7.33 5.67
N ALA A 105 -6.61 -7.07 4.51
CA ALA A 105 -7.20 -8.11 3.68
C ALA A 105 -6.16 -9.12 3.15
N LEU A 106 -4.98 -8.64 2.76
CA LEU A 106 -3.88 -9.48 2.26
C LEU A 106 -3.18 -10.27 3.36
N VAL A 107 -2.89 -9.64 4.50
CA VAL A 107 -2.13 -10.27 5.61
C VAL A 107 -2.99 -11.23 6.41
N HIS A 108 -4.25 -10.87 6.69
CA HIS A 108 -5.14 -11.72 7.48
C HIS A 108 -5.95 -12.72 6.63
N ASN A 109 -5.77 -12.67 5.30
CA ASN A 109 -6.38 -13.57 4.32
C ASN A 109 -7.83 -13.93 4.66
N HIS A 110 -8.68 -12.90 4.80
CA HIS A 110 -10.09 -13.12 5.11
C HIS A 110 -10.69 -14.11 4.11
N LEU A 111 -11.52 -15.05 4.57
CA LEU A 111 -12.13 -16.06 3.70
C LEU A 111 -13.12 -15.39 2.73
N TRP A 112 -12.89 -15.57 1.44
CA TRP A 112 -13.78 -15.15 0.36
C TRP A 112 -14.36 -16.38 -0.33
N GLU A 113 -15.65 -16.30 -0.65
CA GLU A 113 -16.33 -17.27 -1.50
C GLU A 113 -16.62 -16.61 -2.84
N VAL A 114 -16.22 -17.27 -3.91
CA VAL A 114 -16.37 -16.77 -5.28
C VAL A 114 -17.14 -17.81 -6.07
N SER A 115 -18.31 -17.42 -6.59
CA SER A 115 -19.10 -18.24 -7.51
C SER A 115 -18.84 -17.77 -8.94
N TYR A 116 -18.56 -18.71 -9.84
CA TYR A 116 -18.32 -18.44 -11.25
C TYR A 116 -18.98 -19.52 -12.13
N SER A 117 -19.31 -19.16 -13.35
CA SER A 117 -19.65 -20.12 -14.41
C SER A 117 -18.49 -20.23 -15.40
N CYS A 118 -18.28 -21.43 -15.96
CA CYS A 118 -17.40 -21.63 -17.10
C CYS A 118 -18.26 -21.72 -18.36
N ASP A 119 -17.93 -20.93 -19.37
CA ASP A 119 -18.39 -21.19 -20.74
C ASP A 119 -17.47 -22.26 -21.38
N ASP A 120 -17.96 -22.94 -22.41
CA ASP A 120 -17.28 -24.01 -23.15
C ASP A 120 -15.92 -23.56 -23.75
N GLU A 121 -15.67 -22.25 -23.83
CA GLU A 121 -14.43 -21.62 -24.28
C GLU A 121 -13.45 -21.22 -23.13
N THR A 122 -13.53 -21.83 -21.94
CA THR A 122 -12.59 -21.69 -20.79
C THR A 122 -12.57 -20.34 -20.04
N ALA A 123 -13.39 -19.36 -20.40
CA ALA A 123 -13.49 -18.11 -19.64
C ALA A 123 -14.36 -18.30 -18.38
N MET A 124 -13.80 -17.99 -17.20
CA MET A 124 -14.56 -17.92 -15.95
C MET A 124 -15.33 -16.59 -15.90
N ILE A 125 -16.66 -16.66 -15.89
CA ILE A 125 -17.56 -15.52 -15.74
C ILE A 125 -17.97 -15.42 -14.26
N LEU A 126 -17.74 -14.27 -13.65
CA LEU A 126 -18.01 -14.06 -12.23
C LEU A 126 -19.51 -13.92 -11.96
N GLN A 127 -20.03 -14.69 -11.01
CA GLN A 127 -21.43 -14.58 -10.57
C GLN A 127 -21.58 -13.82 -9.25
N SER A 128 -20.76 -14.15 -8.25
CA SER A 128 -20.77 -13.43 -6.97
C SER A 128 -19.44 -13.56 -6.24
N VAL A 129 -19.16 -12.58 -5.37
CA VAL A 129 -17.98 -12.53 -4.49
C VAL A 129 -18.46 -12.14 -3.11
N ASN A 130 -18.44 -13.09 -2.18
CA ASN A 130 -18.94 -12.91 -0.83
C ASN A 130 -17.80 -13.04 0.19
N LYS A 131 -17.55 -11.96 0.94
CA LYS A 131 -16.68 -12.00 2.10
C LYS A 131 -17.42 -12.72 3.24
N ARG A 132 -16.84 -13.81 3.77
CA ARG A 132 -17.47 -14.61 4.83
C ARG A 132 -17.26 -14.06 6.24
N SER A 133 -16.45 -13.00 6.41
CA SER A 133 -16.29 -12.29 7.68
C SER A 133 -17.14 -11.03 7.74
N SER A 134 -17.71 -10.76 8.91
CA SER A 134 -18.38 -9.49 9.21
C SER A 134 -17.37 -8.34 9.09
N GLY A 135 -17.64 -7.39 8.19
CA GLY A 135 -16.86 -6.16 8.11
C GLY A 135 -17.03 -5.35 9.39
N ASP A 136 -15.95 -4.78 9.90
CA ASP A 136 -16.04 -3.77 10.96
C ASP A 136 -16.58 -2.45 10.37
N THR A 137 -16.96 -1.51 11.25
CA THR A 137 -17.48 -0.19 10.84
C THR A 137 -16.48 0.58 9.97
N LYS A 138 -15.18 0.36 10.18
CA LYS A 138 -14.09 0.89 9.36
C LYS A 138 -14.19 0.38 7.92
N TYR A 139 -14.35 -0.93 7.71
CA TYR A 139 -14.46 -1.53 6.39
C TYR A 139 -15.65 -0.96 5.61
N GLN A 140 -16.84 -0.90 6.21
CA GLN A 140 -18.04 -0.36 5.54
C GLN A 140 -17.91 1.12 5.16
N ARG A 141 -17.13 1.89 5.93
CA ARG A 141 -16.88 3.31 5.63
C ARG A 141 -16.07 3.49 4.35
N TYR A 142 -15.07 2.65 4.12
CA TYR A 142 -14.07 2.85 3.05
C TYR A 142 -14.22 1.89 1.86
N VAL A 143 -15.04 0.86 1.98
CA VAL A 143 -15.24 -0.15 0.94
C VAL A 143 -16.66 -0.08 0.42
N ASP A 144 -16.80 -0.10 -0.90
CA ASP A 144 -18.06 -0.39 -1.57
C ASP A 144 -18.27 -1.91 -1.58
N THR A 145 -19.27 -2.37 -0.85
CA THR A 145 -19.58 -3.79 -0.67
C THR A 145 -20.18 -4.44 -1.90
N GLU A 146 -20.73 -3.67 -2.84
CA GLU A 146 -21.28 -4.19 -4.10
C GLU A 146 -20.14 -4.52 -5.06
N THR A 147 -19.18 -3.62 -5.19
CA THR A 147 -18.05 -3.77 -6.13
C THR A 147 -16.83 -4.46 -5.52
N ASN A 148 -16.75 -4.57 -4.19
CA ASN A 148 -15.56 -4.99 -3.44
C ASN A 148 -14.32 -4.17 -3.83
N LEU A 149 -14.52 -2.86 -4.00
CA LEU A 149 -13.47 -1.89 -4.25
C LEU A 149 -13.47 -0.85 -3.13
N THR A 150 -12.29 -0.31 -2.81
CA THR A 150 -12.24 0.87 -1.95
C THR A 150 -12.83 2.10 -2.66
N LYS A 151 -13.42 3.03 -1.91
CA LYS A 151 -14.25 4.09 -2.50
C LYS A 151 -13.43 5.13 -3.26
N LYS A 152 -12.25 5.49 -2.77
CA LYS A 152 -11.43 6.59 -3.30
C LYS A 152 -10.33 6.11 -4.24
N LEU A 153 -9.50 5.18 -3.79
CA LEU A 153 -8.38 4.61 -4.55
C LEU A 153 -8.81 3.47 -5.49
N ARG A 154 -10.06 2.98 -5.37
CA ARG A 154 -10.63 1.91 -6.19
C ARG A 154 -9.81 0.61 -6.11
N LEU A 155 -9.19 0.34 -4.95
CA LEU A 155 -8.35 -0.84 -4.74
C LEU A 155 -9.21 -2.09 -4.56
N SER A 156 -8.79 -3.21 -5.16
CA SER A 156 -9.47 -4.48 -4.92
C SER A 156 -9.21 -5.00 -3.52
N VAL A 157 -10.27 -5.14 -2.70
CA VAL A 157 -10.16 -5.74 -1.36
C VAL A 157 -10.24 -7.27 -1.38
N SER A 158 -10.56 -7.86 -2.54
CA SER A 158 -10.50 -9.32 -2.74
C SER A 158 -9.03 -9.73 -3.02
N PRO A 159 -8.40 -10.55 -2.16
CA PRO A 159 -6.99 -10.87 -2.26
C PRO A 159 -6.57 -11.42 -3.62
N ILE A 160 -7.41 -12.24 -4.26
CA ILE A 160 -7.11 -12.89 -5.56
C ILE A 160 -7.23 -11.94 -6.76
N LYS A 161 -7.85 -10.76 -6.58
CA LYS A 161 -8.02 -9.75 -7.63
C LYS A 161 -6.99 -8.64 -7.57
N VAL A 162 -6.19 -8.57 -6.50
CA VAL A 162 -5.12 -7.57 -6.38
C VAL A 162 -4.14 -7.73 -7.53
N GLY A 163 -4.01 -6.67 -8.32
CA GLY A 163 -3.23 -6.66 -9.55
C GLY A 163 -2.26 -5.50 -9.63
N LYS A 164 -1.68 -5.29 -10.82
CA LYS A 164 -0.66 -4.28 -11.04
C LYS A 164 -1.16 -2.87 -10.75
N SER A 165 -2.37 -2.52 -11.15
CA SER A 165 -2.97 -1.20 -10.89
C SER A 165 -3.07 -0.90 -9.40
N ASP A 166 -3.45 -1.89 -8.58
CA ASP A 166 -3.53 -1.74 -7.12
C ASP A 166 -2.14 -1.47 -6.54
N ALA A 167 -1.14 -2.27 -6.93
CA ALA A 167 0.24 -2.12 -6.46
C ALA A 167 0.83 -0.74 -6.80
N ILE A 168 0.61 -0.25 -8.02
CA ILE A 168 1.05 1.09 -8.43
C ILE A 168 0.32 2.18 -7.63
N SER A 169 -1.01 2.07 -7.47
CA SER A 169 -1.80 3.04 -6.71
C SER A 169 -1.38 3.12 -5.24
N VAL A 170 -1.11 1.97 -4.60
CA VAL A 170 -0.59 1.90 -3.23
C VAL A 170 0.79 2.54 -3.12
N LEU A 171 1.70 2.24 -4.04
CA LEU A 171 3.05 2.83 -4.02
C LEU A 171 3.05 4.33 -4.25
N GLN A 172 2.25 4.82 -5.18
CA GLN A 172 2.11 6.25 -5.41
C GLN A 172 1.50 6.95 -4.19
N THR A 173 0.51 6.35 -3.54
CA THR A 173 -0.07 6.84 -2.29
C THR A 173 0.97 6.89 -1.17
N MET A 174 1.70 5.79 -0.95
CA MET A 174 2.80 5.72 0.01
C MET A 174 3.81 6.84 -0.25
N TRP A 175 4.25 7.00 -1.50
CA TRP A 175 5.24 8.01 -1.86
C TRP A 175 4.75 9.44 -1.62
N LYS A 176 3.50 9.76 -1.99
CA LYS A 176 2.87 11.07 -1.70
C LYS A 176 2.89 11.38 -0.21
N ILE A 177 2.57 10.40 0.63
CA ILE A 177 2.54 10.56 2.09
C ILE A 177 3.96 10.75 2.62
N LEU A 178 4.94 9.97 2.19
CA LEU A 178 6.33 10.14 2.63
C LEU A 178 6.90 11.50 2.24
N ILE A 179 6.61 11.99 1.03
CA ILE A 179 6.99 13.33 0.58
C ILE A 179 6.29 14.42 1.40
N PHE A 180 5.03 14.24 1.76
CA PHE A 180 4.35 15.15 2.68
C PHE A 180 5.04 15.19 4.06
N LEU A 181 5.39 14.03 4.62
CA LEU A 181 6.10 13.96 5.90
C LEU A 181 7.48 14.61 5.82
N GLU A 182 8.19 14.43 4.72
CA GLU A 182 9.48 15.09 4.46
C GLU A 182 9.36 16.61 4.44
N LYS A 183 8.34 17.14 3.74
CA LYS A 183 8.03 18.59 3.72
C LYS A 183 7.73 19.15 5.12
N LYS A 184 7.15 18.35 6.01
CA LYS A 184 6.89 18.76 7.40
C LYS A 184 8.17 18.83 8.21
N ASN A 185 9.01 17.81 8.12
CA ASN A 185 10.29 17.77 8.84
C ASN A 185 11.21 16.67 8.28
N THR A 186 12.31 17.09 7.65
CA THR A 186 13.31 16.17 7.07
C THR A 186 14.00 15.27 8.10
N ARG A 187 14.02 15.64 9.37
CA ARG A 187 14.56 14.76 10.44
C ARG A 187 13.66 13.55 10.69
N GLN A 188 12.36 13.68 10.40
CA GLN A 188 11.36 12.62 10.57
C GLN A 188 11.30 11.69 9.37
N CYS A 189 11.34 12.26 8.18
CA CYS A 189 11.27 11.54 6.92
C CYS A 189 12.16 12.27 5.92
N TYR A 190 13.12 11.56 5.33
CA TYR A 190 13.91 12.09 4.23
C TYR A 190 14.06 10.99 3.20
N VAL A 191 13.28 11.07 2.12
CA VAL A 191 13.10 9.99 1.15
C VAL A 191 13.33 10.42 -0.29
N SER A 192 13.17 11.70 -0.62
CA SER A 192 13.35 12.22 -1.99
C SER A 192 14.66 11.78 -2.63
N HIS A 193 15.76 11.87 -1.88
CA HIS A 193 17.08 11.47 -2.34
C HIS A 193 17.27 9.95 -2.54
N LEU A 194 16.34 9.11 -2.06
CA LEU A 194 16.48 7.66 -2.11
C LEU A 194 16.37 7.14 -3.54
N ARG A 195 17.28 6.24 -3.86
CA ARG A 195 17.41 5.61 -5.18
C ARG A 195 17.31 4.11 -5.05
N ALA A 196 16.75 3.48 -6.07
CA ALA A 196 16.74 2.03 -6.24
C ALA A 196 17.21 1.65 -7.63
N VAL A 197 17.71 0.43 -7.80
CA VAL A 197 17.98 -0.13 -9.13
C VAL A 197 16.66 -0.52 -9.76
N HIS A 198 16.37 0.01 -10.94
CA HIS A 198 15.22 -0.34 -11.76
C HIS A 198 15.62 -0.49 -13.22
N LYS A 199 15.34 -1.65 -13.81
CA LYS A 199 15.68 -2.03 -15.19
C LYS A 199 17.17 -1.85 -15.49
N GLY A 200 18.01 -2.18 -14.51
CA GLY A 200 19.48 -2.08 -14.61
C GLY A 200 20.06 -0.69 -14.34
N GLU A 201 19.23 0.32 -14.06
CA GLU A 201 19.68 1.69 -13.80
C GLU A 201 19.34 2.17 -12.39
N ARG A 202 20.22 2.96 -11.78
CA ARG A 202 19.97 3.54 -10.45
C ARG A 202 19.20 4.86 -10.58
N ARG A 203 17.90 4.83 -10.32
CA ARG A 203 16.97 5.97 -10.47
C ARG A 203 16.42 6.42 -9.12
N ARG A 204 15.95 7.67 -9.03
CA ARG A 204 15.23 8.12 -7.82
C ARG A 204 13.92 7.36 -7.72
N PHE A 205 13.50 7.02 -6.50
CA PHE A 205 12.34 6.16 -6.35
C PHE A 205 11.06 6.81 -6.89
N GLY A 206 10.89 8.12 -6.72
CA GLY A 206 9.79 8.86 -7.35
C GLY A 206 9.74 8.72 -8.87
N GLU A 207 10.90 8.72 -9.54
CA GLU A 207 10.98 8.55 -11.00
C GLU A 207 10.52 7.15 -11.43
N ILE A 208 10.85 6.11 -10.66
CA ILE A 208 10.41 4.73 -10.91
C ILE A 208 8.87 4.64 -10.88
N LEU A 209 8.23 5.42 -10.02
CA LEU A 209 6.76 5.46 -9.88
C LEU A 209 6.06 6.39 -10.89
N GLY A 210 6.80 7.03 -11.80
CA GLY A 210 6.27 8.07 -12.70
C GLY A 210 5.87 9.34 -11.96
N MET A 211 6.48 9.60 -10.81
CA MET A 211 6.21 10.74 -9.92
C MET A 211 7.44 11.65 -9.81
N PRO A 212 7.79 12.41 -10.87
CA PRO A 212 8.88 13.38 -10.79
C PRO A 212 8.61 14.35 -9.64
N GLU A 213 9.59 14.48 -8.74
CA GLU A 213 9.47 15.10 -7.42
C GLU A 213 8.80 16.49 -7.44
N THR A 214 7.89 16.72 -6.49
CA THR A 214 7.29 18.04 -6.20
C THR A 214 7.99 18.75 -5.03
N CYS A 215 9.32 18.65 -4.95
CA CYS A 215 10.13 19.39 -3.98
C CYS A 215 11.37 19.99 -4.68
N THR A 216 11.23 21.22 -5.16
CA THR A 216 12.33 22.21 -5.17
C THR A 216 12.30 22.97 -3.85
#